data_AF-A0A5E6NPR1-F1
#
_entry.id   AF-A0A5E6NPR1-F1
#
_cell.length_a   1.000
_cell.length_b   1.000
_cell.length_c   1.000
_cell.angle_alpha   90.00
_cell.angle_beta   90.00
_cell.angle_gamma   90.00
#
_symmetry.space_group_name_H-M   'P 1'
#
loop_
_entity.id
_entity.type
_entity.pdbx_description
1 polymer ?
#
loop_
_entity_poly.entity_id
_entity_poly.type
_entity_poly.pdbx_seq_one_letter_code
_entity_poly.pdbx_strand_id
1 'polypeptide(L)' 'MGPVSPTTAFDLGSFKDPVSMYLADIYTLSTNLAGLPAMSIPAGLSQKMPVGLQMI' A
#
# COMPACT_ATOMS: atom_id res chain seq x y z
N MET A 1 -6.12 -2.59 -11.14
CA MET A 1 -6.33 -3.56 -10.05
C MET A 1 -4.97 -4.03 -9.56
N GLY A 2 -4.59 -3.72 -8.32
CA GLY A 2 -3.28 -4.05 -7.75
C GLY A 2 -3.31 -4.02 -6.22
N PRO A 3 -2.25 -4.44 -5.53
CA PRO A 3 -2.17 -4.31 -4.07
C PRO A 3 -2.08 -2.83 -3.66
N VAL A 4 -2.67 -2.46 -2.52
CA VAL A 4 -2.61 -1.08 -1.98
C VAL A 4 -1.20 -0.74 -1.49
N SER A 5 -0.48 -1.73 -0.95
CA SER A 5 0.87 -1.59 -0.42
C SER A 5 1.72 -2.78 -0.89
N PRO A 6 3.02 -2.57 -1.20
CA PRO A 6 3.92 -3.65 -1.60
C PRO A 6 4.22 -4.65 -0.48
N THR A 7 4.06 -4.27 0.79
CA THR A 7 4.26 -5.14 1.96
C THR A 7 3.10 -5.05 2.94
N THR A 8 2.96 -6.06 3.79
CA THR A 8 2.14 -5.97 5.01
C THR A 8 2.69 -4.92 5.97
N ALA A 9 1.89 -4.57 6.98
CA ALA A 9 2.31 -3.59 7.99
C ALA A 9 3.66 -3.99 8.60
N PHE A 10 4.52 -2.98 8.71
CA PHE A 10 5.90 -3.09 9.16
C PHE A 10 6.03 -2.63 10.61
N ASP A 11 7.05 -3.12 11.31
CA ASP A 11 7.28 -2.79 12.71
C ASP A 11 7.61 -1.30 12.90
N LEU A 12 7.25 -0.76 14.05
CA LEU A 12 7.54 0.63 14.41
C LEU A 12 9.06 0.87 14.42
N GLY A 13 9.52 1.87 13.65
CA GLY A 13 10.94 2.22 13.53
C GLY A 13 11.76 1.30 12.61
N SER A 14 11.12 0.39 11.87
CA SER A 14 11.79 -0.47 10.88
C SER A 14 12.35 0.31 9.68
N PHE A 15 11.69 1.41 9.29
CA PHE A 15 12.18 2.31 8.25
C PHE A 15 13.12 3.35 8.85
N LYS A 16 14.41 3.23 8.52
CA LYS A 16 15.47 4.19 8.88
C LYS A 16 15.84 5.14 7.74
N ASP A 17 15.46 4.77 6.52
CA ASP A 17 15.68 5.54 5.30
C ASP A 17 14.34 6.13 4.81
N PRO A 18 14.24 7.47 4.65
CA PRO A 18 13.00 8.12 4.20
C PRO A 18 12.59 7.71 2.78
N VAL A 19 13.53 7.34 1.90
CA VAL A 19 13.20 6.91 0.54
C VAL A 19 12.45 5.59 0.54
N SER A 20 12.88 4.66 1.40
CA SER A 20 12.21 3.37 1.58
C SER A 20 10.77 3.52 2.08
N MET A 21 10.48 4.54 2.90
CA MET A 21 9.11 4.86 3.32
C MET A 21 8.27 5.40 2.15
N TYR A 22 8.83 6.26 1.30
CA TYR A 22 8.11 6.80 0.14
C TYR A 22 7.73 5.73 -0.89
N LEU A 23 8.54 4.67 -1.00
CA LEU A 23 8.23 3.55 -1.90
C LEU A 23 7.00 2.74 -1.45
N ALA A 24 6.55 2.89 -0.20
CA ALA A 24 5.33 2.23 0.27
C ALA A 24 4.07 2.67 -0.50
N ASP A 25 4.05 3.92 -0.99
CA ASP A 25 2.91 4.50 -1.72
C ASP A 25 3.02 4.36 -3.25
N ILE A 26 3.93 3.53 -3.77
CA ILE A 26 4.19 3.46 -5.22
C ILE A 26 2.95 3.07 -6.06
N TYR A 27 2.04 2.25 -5.51
CA TYR A 27 0.83 1.79 -6.20
C TYR A 27 -0.37 2.74 -6.04
N THR A 28 -0.41 3.51 -4.96
CA THR A 28 -1.48 4.50 -4.71
C THR A 28 -1.25 5.81 -5.47
N LEU A 29 0.02 6.20 -5.66
CA LEU A 29 0.42 7.48 -6.28
C LEU A 29 -0.10 7.64 -7.72
N SER A 30 -0.12 6.54 -8.49
CA SER A 30 -0.63 6.52 -9.87
C SER A 30 -2.10 6.94 -9.97
N THR A 31 -2.92 6.60 -8.97
CA THR A 31 -4.34 6.92 -8.94
C THR A 31 -4.58 8.39 -8.62
N ASN A 32 -3.83 8.93 -7.65
CA ASN A 32 -3.89 10.36 -7.32
C ASN A 32 -3.50 11.23 -8.53
N LEU A 33 -2.46 10.84 -9.27
CA LEU A 33 -1.99 11.59 -10.42
C LEU A 33 -2.98 11.55 -11.60
N ALA A 34 -3.71 10.45 -11.76
CA ALA A 34 -4.75 10.29 -12.77
C ALA A 34 -6.11 10.93 -12.38
N GLY A 35 -6.27 11.36 -11.12
CA GLY A 35 -7.53 11.92 -10.62
C GLY A 35 -8.68 10.92 -10.56
N LEU A 36 -8.36 9.62 -10.49
CA LEU A 36 -9.35 8.54 -10.50
C LEU A 36 -9.81 8.21 -9.07
N PRO A 37 -11.07 7.81 -8.87
CA PRO A 37 -11.50 7.28 -7.58
C PRO A 37 -10.82 5.93 -7.34
N ALA A 38 -10.26 5.72 -6.14
CA ALA A 38 -9.79 4.41 -5.71
C ALA A 38 -10.41 3.99 -4.38
N MET A 39 -10.59 2.68 -4.21
CA MET A 39 -11.06 2.05 -2.97
C MET A 39 -10.09 0.94 -2.54
N SER A 40 -9.74 0.94 -1.25
CA SER A 40 -9.01 -0.14 -0.59
C SER A 40 -10.00 -1.10 0.04
N ILE A 41 -9.95 -2.37 -0.37
CA ILE A 41 -10.81 -3.44 0.17
C ILE A 41 -9.93 -4.52 0.80
N PRO A 42 -10.23 -4.99 2.03
CA PRO A 42 -9.48 -6.08 2.64
C PRO A 42 -9.61 -7.35 1.80
N ALA A 43 -8.48 -7.87 1.31
CA ALA A 43 -8.40 -9.01 0.40
C ALA A 43 -7.76 -10.25 1.04
N GLY A 44 -7.76 -10.31 2.38
CA GLY A 44 -7.28 -11.45 3.16
C GLY A 44 -6.17 -11.07 4.12
N LEU A 45 -5.46 -12.09 4.58
CA LEU A 45 -4.37 -11.99 5.55
C LEU A 45 -3.09 -12.53 4.91
N SER A 46 -1.99 -11.79 5.08
CA SER A 46 -0.64 -12.27 4.82
C SER A 46 0.18 -12.09 6.09
N GLN A 47 0.95 -13.11 6.49
CA GLN A 47 1.72 -13.08 7.74
C GLN A 47 0.90 -12.73 9.00
N LYS A 48 -0.38 -13.13 9.05
CA LYS A 48 -1.37 -12.78 10.10
C LYS A 48 -1.76 -11.29 10.16
N MET A 49 -1.37 -10.50 9.16
CA MET A 49 -1.70 -9.07 9.05
C MET A 49 -2.65 -8.82 7.86
N PRO A 50 -3.55 -7.83 7.94
CA PRO A 50 -4.51 -7.52 6.88
C PRO A 50 -3.81 -6.99 5.62
N VAL A 51 -4.25 -7.45 4.46
CA VAL A 51 -3.79 -6.99 3.14
C VAL A 51 -4.92 -6.26 2.44
N GLY A 52 -4.62 -5.10 1.86
CA GLY A 52 -5.56 -4.32 1.04
C GLY A 52 -5.37 -4.54 -0.45
N LEU A 53 -6.46 -4.71 -1.18
CA LEU A 53 -6.52 -4.65 -2.64
C LEU A 53 -7.04 -3.26 -3.06
N GLN A 54 -6.31 -2.64 -3.99
CA GLN A 54 -6.66 -1.34 -4.57
C GLN A 54 -7.47 -1.57 -5.83
N MET A 55 -8.71 -1.12 -5.80
CA MET A 55 -9.56 -0.95 -6.98
C MET A 55 -9.52 0.51 -7.42
N ILE A 56 -9.24 0.73 -8.70
CA ILE A 56 -9.21 2.03 -9.41
C ILE A 56 -10.31 1.98 -10.46
#